data_AF-A0A7Y6ZZQ4-F1
#
_entry.id   AF-A0A7Y6ZZQ4-F1
#
_cell.length_a   1.000
_cell.length_b   1.000
_cell.length_c   1.000
_cell.angle_alpha   90.00
_cell.angle_beta   90.00
_cell.angle_gamma   90.00
#
_symmetry.space_group_name_H-M   'P 1'
#
loop_
_entity.id
_entity.type
_entity.pdbx_description
1 polymer ?
#
loop_
_entity_poly.entity_id
_entity_poly.type
_entity_poly.pdbx_seq_one_letter_code
_entity_poly.pdbx_strand_id
1 'polypeptide(L)'
;MSYDAPLSREDLQDFFAVTDRGLPRVLSAQGIRLVNGKARWPVVLRAMGFDEQRCPDRLDELMQPLLTAQKAAPILGVRDSSTVYKWVKGNAPKHLGPMPKPIRIWNGKKTERDHRWRRAELEAWICEEAQPVYVRLEPAFGALPGRKGGAA
;
A
#
# COMPACT_ATOMS: atom_id res chain seq x y z
N MET A 1 -8.58 -3.12 -16.44
CA MET A 1 -8.24 -1.67 -16.44
C MET A 1 -7.08 -1.46 -17.40
N SER A 2 -7.04 -0.38 -18.17
CA SER A 2 -5.89 -0.10 -19.04
C SER A 2 -4.85 0.72 -18.27
N TYR A 3 -3.58 0.34 -18.37
CA TYR A 3 -2.45 0.95 -17.66
C TYR A 3 -2.30 2.45 -17.97
N ASP A 4 -2.47 2.84 -19.23
CA ASP A 4 -2.36 4.25 -19.64
C ASP A 4 -3.68 5.02 -19.58
N ALA A 5 -4.77 4.37 -19.18
CA ALA A 5 -6.05 5.05 -19.07
C ALA A 5 -6.00 6.14 -17.98
N PRO A 6 -6.64 7.29 -18.23
CA PRO A 6 -6.74 8.33 -17.22
C PRO A 6 -7.61 7.86 -16.06
N LEU A 7 -7.07 7.98 -14.85
CA LEU A 7 -7.76 7.74 -13.58
C LEU A 7 -8.53 8.98 -13.15
N SER A 8 -9.81 8.80 -12.86
CA SER A 8 -10.66 9.80 -12.23
C SER A 8 -10.38 9.92 -10.73
N ARG A 9 -10.99 10.92 -10.08
CA ARG A 9 -10.97 11.02 -8.61
C ARG A 9 -11.65 9.84 -7.93
N GLU A 10 -12.68 9.26 -8.56
CA GLU A 10 -13.40 8.10 -8.01
C GLU A 10 -12.51 6.86 -8.05
N ASP A 11 -11.82 6.62 -9.17
CA ASP A 11 -10.87 5.52 -9.28
C ASP A 11 -9.76 5.61 -8.21
N LEU A 12 -9.27 6.82 -7.93
CA LEU A 12 -8.25 7.04 -6.90
C LEU A 12 -8.81 6.88 -5.48
N GLN A 13 -10.07 7.27 -5.24
CA GLN A 13 -10.74 7.01 -3.95
C GLN A 13 -10.85 5.51 -3.69
N ASP A 14 -11.29 4.77 -4.69
CA ASP A 14 -11.42 3.32 -4.62
C ASP A 14 -10.06 2.66 -4.44
N PHE A 15 -9.07 3.08 -5.23
CA PHE A 15 -7.71 2.54 -5.16
C PHE A 15 -7.07 2.73 -3.78
N PHE A 16 -7.09 3.94 -3.22
CA PHE A 16 -6.53 4.19 -1.89
C PHE A 16 -7.47 3.75 -0.75
N ALA A 17 -8.68 3.32 -1.07
CA ALA A 17 -9.78 3.06 -0.14
C ALA A 17 -9.97 4.22 0.84
N VAL A 18 -10.24 5.41 0.30
CA VAL A 18 -10.49 6.65 1.05
C VAL A 18 -11.72 7.35 0.53
N THR A 19 -12.33 8.19 1.37
CA THR A 19 -13.44 9.05 0.95
C THR A 19 -12.92 10.26 0.17
N ASP A 20 -13.81 10.95 -0.54
CA ASP A 20 -13.49 12.19 -1.26
C ASP A 20 -12.82 13.25 -0.36
N ARG A 21 -13.24 13.33 0.91
CA ARG A 21 -12.62 14.24 1.91
C ARG A 21 -11.19 13.82 2.28
N GLY A 22 -10.88 12.53 2.22
CA GLY A 22 -9.56 11.98 2.55
C GLY A 22 -8.58 12.03 1.37
N LEU A 23 -9.09 11.93 0.13
CA LEU A 23 -8.27 11.84 -1.08
C LEU A 23 -7.25 12.98 -1.21
N PRO A 24 -7.58 14.28 -1.03
CA PRO A 24 -6.60 15.36 -1.16
C PRO A 24 -5.38 15.20 -0.23
N ARG A 25 -5.57 14.65 0.97
CA ARG A 25 -4.48 14.43 1.92
C ARG A 25 -3.55 13.31 1.46
N VAL A 26 -4.12 12.23 0.92
CA VAL A 26 -3.34 11.12 0.37
C VAL A 26 -2.54 11.57 -0.85
N LEU A 27 -3.19 12.26 -1.80
CA LEU A 27 -2.51 12.76 -3.00
C LEU A 27 -1.35 13.68 -2.63
N SER A 28 -1.56 14.61 -1.70
CA SER A 28 -0.50 15.49 -1.21
C SER A 28 0.64 14.71 -0.53
N ALA A 29 0.31 13.75 0.34
CA ALA A 29 1.32 12.95 1.05
C ALA A 29 2.17 12.08 0.12
N GLN A 30 1.60 11.59 -0.96
CA GLN A 30 2.27 10.78 -1.98
C GLN A 30 2.92 11.63 -3.09
N GLY A 31 2.73 12.96 -3.08
CA GLY A 31 3.24 13.85 -4.13
C GLY A 31 2.53 13.71 -5.49
N ILE A 32 1.31 13.15 -5.51
CA ILE A 32 0.53 12.94 -6.73
C ILE A 32 -0.22 14.23 -7.07
N ARG A 33 0.00 14.74 -8.29
CA ARG A 33 -0.73 15.88 -8.84
C ARG A 33 -1.72 15.41 -9.91
N LEU A 34 -2.93 15.96 -9.86
CA LEU A 34 -3.94 15.73 -10.90
C LEU A 34 -3.81 16.79 -11.99
N VAL A 35 -3.90 16.37 -13.25
CA VAL A 35 -3.98 17.26 -14.42
C VAL A 35 -5.39 17.16 -14.97
N ASN A 36 -6.11 18.27 -15.06
CA ASN A 36 -7.54 18.31 -15.43
C ASN A 36 -8.39 17.31 -14.62
N GLY A 37 -8.11 17.20 -13.31
CA GLY A 37 -8.82 16.29 -12.40
C GLY A 37 -8.48 14.81 -12.54
N LYS A 38 -7.48 14.45 -13.36
CA LYS A 38 -7.11 13.05 -13.65
C LYS A 38 -5.64 12.76 -13.33
N ALA A 39 -5.34 11.48 -13.10
CA ALA A 39 -3.98 10.94 -13.00
C ALA A 39 -3.80 9.77 -13.99
N ARG A 40 -2.61 9.17 -14.03
CA ARG A 40 -2.36 7.90 -14.75
C ARG A 40 -1.67 6.92 -13.82
N TRP A 41 -1.86 5.62 -14.03
CA TRP A 41 -1.21 4.58 -13.22
C TRP A 41 0.31 4.74 -13.09
N PRO A 42 1.09 5.01 -14.15
CA PRO A 42 2.53 5.25 -14.00
C PRO A 42 2.86 6.30 -12.93
N VAL A 43 2.11 7.41 -12.89
CA VAL A 43 2.33 8.48 -11.89
C VAL A 43 2.00 7.99 -10.49
N VAL A 44 0.91 7.24 -10.32
CA VAL A 44 0.47 6.69 -9.03
C VAL A 44 1.45 5.64 -8.52
N LEU A 45 1.87 4.70 -9.37
CA LEU A 45 2.78 3.63 -9.01
C LEU A 45 4.17 4.14 -8.65
N ARG A 46 4.72 5.11 -9.41
CA ARG A 46 5.99 5.76 -9.07
C ARG A 46 5.91 6.53 -7.76
N ALA A 47 4.82 7.25 -7.51
CA ALA A 47 4.61 7.93 -6.23
C ALA A 47 4.58 6.96 -5.05
N MET A 48 4.05 5.76 -5.26
CA MET A 48 4.10 4.67 -4.29
C MET A 48 5.45 3.92 -4.25
N GLY A 49 6.42 4.34 -5.06
CA GLY A 49 7.78 3.83 -5.11
C GLY A 49 7.97 2.54 -5.91
N PHE A 50 7.09 2.25 -6.88
CA PHE A 50 7.21 1.08 -7.75
C PHE A 50 7.85 1.43 -9.09
N ASP A 51 8.65 0.52 -9.60
CA ASP A 51 9.14 0.56 -10.97
C ASP A 51 8.22 -0.31 -11.84
N GLU A 52 7.24 0.33 -12.48
CA GLU A 52 6.29 -0.33 -13.37
C GLU A 52 6.94 -1.10 -14.54
N GLN A 53 8.12 -0.64 -15.02
CA GLN A 53 8.76 -1.17 -16.21
C GLN A 53 9.51 -2.45 -15.89
N ARG A 54 9.89 -2.62 -14.63
CA ARG A 54 10.57 -3.81 -14.11
C ARG A 54 9.61 -4.82 -13.48
N CYS A 55 8.31 -4.54 -13.44
CA CYS A 55 7.27 -5.44 -12.90
C CYS A 55 6.05 -5.63 -13.83
N PRO A 56 6.23 -5.94 -15.13
CA PRO A 56 5.08 -6.09 -16.03
C PRO A 56 4.13 -7.22 -15.56
N ASP A 57 4.68 -8.33 -15.06
CA ASP A 57 3.90 -9.53 -14.69
C ASP A 57 3.03 -9.35 -13.43
N ARG A 58 3.29 -8.31 -12.64
CA ARG A 58 2.58 -8.02 -11.37
C ARG A 58 1.85 -6.68 -11.42
N LEU A 59 1.77 -6.07 -12.60
CA LEU A 59 1.18 -4.75 -12.78
C LEU A 59 -0.30 -4.73 -12.36
N ASP A 60 -1.04 -5.77 -12.72
CA ASP A 60 -2.46 -5.90 -12.35
C ASP A 60 -2.65 -5.92 -10.82
N GLU A 61 -1.78 -6.59 -10.07
CA GLU A 61 -1.83 -6.59 -8.60
C GLU A 61 -1.54 -5.22 -8.02
N LEU A 62 -0.60 -4.48 -8.59
CA LEU A 62 -0.26 -3.12 -8.16
C LEU A 62 -1.38 -2.12 -8.43
N MET A 63 -2.22 -2.39 -9.43
CA MET A 63 -3.39 -1.58 -9.79
C MET A 63 -4.66 -1.98 -9.01
N GLN A 64 -4.63 -3.09 -8.26
CA GLN A 64 -5.78 -3.47 -7.43
C GLN A 64 -5.99 -2.48 -6.28
N PRO A 65 -7.25 -2.23 -5.88
CA PRO A 65 -7.55 -1.42 -4.71
C PRO A 65 -6.86 -1.92 -3.45
N LEU A 66 -6.30 -0.97 -2.70
CA LEU A 66 -5.77 -1.23 -1.38
C LEU A 66 -6.90 -1.55 -0.40
N LEU A 67 -6.58 -2.39 0.57
CA LEU A 67 -7.55 -2.86 1.54
C LEU A 67 -7.43 -2.07 2.85
N THR A 68 -8.57 -1.68 3.40
CA THR A 68 -8.67 -1.26 4.80
C THR A 68 -8.62 -2.49 5.72
N ALA A 69 -8.37 -2.30 7.02
CA ALA A 69 -8.44 -3.39 7.99
C ALA A 69 -9.82 -4.11 7.98
N GLN A 70 -10.90 -3.37 7.70
CA GLN A 70 -12.24 -3.95 7.57
C GLN A 70 -12.37 -4.87 6.36
N LYS A 71 -11.79 -4.50 5.21
CA LYS A 71 -11.78 -5.36 4.02
C LYS A 71 -10.74 -6.49 4.09
N ALA A 72 -9.66 -6.30 4.85
CA ALA A 72 -8.65 -7.32 5.10
C ALA A 72 -9.14 -8.43 6.04
N ALA A 73 -9.94 -8.09 7.05
CA ALA A 73 -10.47 -9.04 8.03
C ALA A 73 -11.09 -10.33 7.43
N PRO A 74 -12.03 -10.27 6.47
CA PRO A 74 -12.61 -11.47 5.89
C PRO A 74 -11.60 -12.32 5.10
N ILE A 75 -10.62 -11.72 4.42
CA ILE A 75 -9.56 -12.44 3.70
C ILE A 75 -8.71 -13.25 4.68
N LEU A 76 -8.49 -12.70 5.88
CA LEU A 76 -7.72 -13.31 6.95
C LEU A 76 -8.54 -14.27 7.83
N GLY A 77 -9.81 -14.53 7.49
CA GLY A 77 -10.69 -15.40 8.26
C GLY A 77 -11.08 -14.84 9.63
N VAL A 78 -10.93 -13.54 9.86
CA VAL A 78 -11.29 -12.88 11.14
C VAL A 78 -12.52 -11.99 10.99
N ARG A 79 -13.30 -11.86 12.07
CA ARG A 79 -14.56 -11.09 12.05
C ARG A 79 -14.34 -9.59 12.20
N ASP A 80 -13.32 -9.18 12.95
CA ASP A 80 -13.14 -7.79 13.36
C ASP A 80 -11.83 -7.17 12.86
N SER A 81 -11.92 -5.92 12.37
CA SER A 81 -10.75 -5.13 11.99
C SER A 81 -9.77 -4.87 13.13
N SER A 82 -10.25 -4.89 14.39
CA SER A 82 -9.41 -4.81 15.59
C SER A 82 -8.39 -5.95 15.68
N THR A 83 -8.76 -7.15 15.24
CA THR A 83 -7.87 -8.32 15.22
C THR A 83 -6.73 -8.12 14.23
N VAL A 84 -7.01 -7.52 13.08
CA VAL A 84 -6.01 -7.16 12.08
C VAL A 84 -4.93 -6.24 12.68
N TYR A 85 -5.33 -5.20 13.42
CA TYR A 85 -4.35 -4.32 14.09
C TYR A 85 -3.55 -5.03 15.19
N LYS A 86 -4.15 -5.97 15.91
CA LYS A 86 -3.43 -6.79 16.91
C LYS A 86 -2.38 -7.68 16.24
N TRP A 87 -2.70 -8.25 15.08
CA TRP A 87 -1.78 -9.12 14.32
C TRP A 87 -0.59 -8.34 13.77
N VAL A 88 -0.80 -7.14 13.25
CA VAL A 88 0.28 -6.22 12.85
C VAL A 88 1.24 -5.91 14.02
N LYS A 89 0.72 -5.88 15.25
CA LYS A 89 1.50 -5.67 16.48
C LYS A 89 2.20 -6.92 17.00
N GLY A 90 2.15 -8.04 16.27
CA GLY A 90 2.82 -9.29 16.61
C GLY A 90 1.95 -10.31 17.35
N ASN A 91 0.65 -10.08 17.48
CA ASN A 91 -0.28 -11.06 18.07
C ASN A 91 -0.92 -11.98 17.03
N ALA A 92 -0.24 -12.16 15.89
CA ALA A 92 -0.67 -13.12 14.87
C ALA A 92 -0.47 -14.56 15.39
N PRO A 93 -1.23 -15.55 14.86
CA PRO A 93 -0.97 -16.95 15.15
C PRO A 93 0.48 -17.32 14.86
N LYS A 94 1.13 -18.02 15.80
CA LYS A 94 2.58 -18.31 15.72
C LYS A 94 3.01 -19.06 14.45
N HIS A 95 2.13 -19.88 13.89
CA HIS A 95 2.42 -20.68 12.69
C HIS A 95 2.52 -19.83 11.41
N LEU A 96 1.78 -18.70 11.32
CA LEU A 96 1.76 -17.85 10.13
C LEU A 96 2.95 -16.88 10.04
N GLY A 97 3.78 -16.79 11.07
CA GLY A 97 4.84 -15.78 11.15
C GLY A 97 4.29 -14.34 11.24
N PRO A 98 5.15 -13.32 11.01
CA PRO A 98 4.74 -11.92 11.13
C PRO A 98 3.86 -11.48 9.96
N MET A 99 2.77 -10.78 10.28
CA MET A 99 1.86 -10.23 9.28
C MET A 99 2.57 -9.19 8.37
N PRO A 100 2.24 -9.13 7.06
CA PRO A 100 2.75 -8.12 6.15
C PRO A 100 2.59 -6.70 6.69
N LYS A 101 3.64 -5.90 6.53
CA LYS A 101 3.66 -4.52 7.02
C LYS A 101 2.63 -3.68 6.25
N PRO A 102 1.78 -2.91 6.94
CA PRO A 102 0.84 -2.05 6.26
C PRO A 102 1.54 -0.95 5.46
N ILE A 103 0.97 -0.63 4.31
CA ILE A 103 1.27 0.55 3.52
C ILE A 103 0.66 1.76 4.23
N ARG A 104 1.47 2.79 4.45
CA ARG A 104 0.98 4.07 4.96
C ARG A 104 0.65 4.98 3.78
N ILE A 105 -0.63 5.32 3.64
CA ILE A 105 -1.06 6.25 2.58
C ILE A 105 -0.90 7.72 2.97
N TRP A 106 -0.61 8.00 4.25
CA TRP A 106 -0.40 9.35 4.77
C TRP A 106 0.82 9.43 5.71
N ASN A 107 1.63 10.47 5.51
CA ASN A 107 2.83 10.83 6.29
C ASN A 107 2.54 11.70 7.53
N GLY A 108 1.27 11.95 7.88
CA GLY A 108 0.86 12.73 9.04
C GLY A 108 1.03 11.98 10.37
N LYS A 109 0.39 12.52 11.44
CA LYS A 109 0.40 11.88 12.76
C LYS A 109 -0.03 10.42 12.62
N LYS A 110 0.75 9.51 13.20
CA LYS A 110 0.56 8.06 13.04
C LYS A 110 -0.80 7.64 13.59
N THR A 111 -1.78 7.46 12.70
CA THR A 111 -3.04 6.81 13.03
C THR A 111 -3.09 5.44 12.36
N GLU A 112 -3.55 4.43 13.08
CA GLU A 112 -3.68 3.07 12.55
C GLU A 112 -4.69 3.00 11.39
N ARG A 113 -5.62 3.97 11.33
CA ARG A 113 -6.65 4.07 10.29
C ARG A 113 -6.10 4.41 8.90
N ASP A 114 -4.85 4.87 8.83
CA ASP A 114 -4.15 5.18 7.56
C ASP A 114 -3.37 3.97 7.01
N HIS A 115 -3.45 2.82 7.69
CA HIS A 115 -2.85 1.58 7.23
C HIS A 115 -3.69 0.94 6.12
N ARG A 116 -3.00 0.45 5.11
CA ARG A 116 -3.56 -0.25 3.96
C ARG A 116 -2.75 -1.50 3.67
N TRP A 117 -3.37 -2.47 2.99
CA TRP A 117 -2.71 -3.71 2.57
C TRP A 117 -2.99 -4.00 1.11
N ARG A 118 -2.08 -4.70 0.45
CA ARG A 118 -2.40 -5.35 -0.83
C ARG A 118 -3.08 -6.68 -0.57
N ARG A 119 -4.03 -7.01 -1.42
CA ARG A 119 -4.72 -8.30 -1.37
C ARG A 119 -3.75 -9.47 -1.53
N ALA A 120 -2.90 -9.43 -2.56
CA ALA A 120 -1.94 -10.48 -2.86
C ALA A 120 -0.95 -10.75 -1.70
N GLU A 121 -0.49 -9.72 -0.98
CA GLU A 121 0.38 -9.88 0.19
C GLU A 121 -0.34 -10.63 1.33
N LEU A 122 -1.61 -10.31 1.57
CA LEU A 122 -2.42 -10.98 2.60
C LEU A 122 -2.78 -12.41 2.23
N GLU A 123 -3.15 -12.65 0.96
CA GLU A 123 -3.46 -13.99 0.44
C GLU A 123 -2.24 -14.89 0.49
N ALA A 124 -1.08 -14.43 -0.01
CA ALA A 124 0.16 -15.18 0.09
C ALA A 124 0.54 -15.47 1.55
N TRP A 125 0.27 -14.52 2.47
CA TRP A 125 0.59 -14.71 3.88
C TRP A 125 -0.30 -15.76 4.56
N ILE A 126 -1.61 -15.70 4.37
CA ILE A 126 -2.54 -16.65 5.00
C ILE A 126 -2.42 -18.06 4.40
N CYS A 127 -2.02 -18.16 3.13
CA CYS A 127 -1.75 -19.43 2.46
C CYS A 127 -0.32 -19.97 2.69
N GLU A 128 0.51 -19.28 3.49
CA GLU A 128 1.92 -19.63 3.73
C GLU A 128 2.75 -19.74 2.44
N GLU A 129 2.37 -18.97 1.41
CA GLU A 129 3.05 -18.89 0.13
C GLU A 129 4.15 -17.81 0.12
N ALA A 130 5.01 -17.86 -0.90
CA ALA A 130 6.02 -16.84 -1.12
C ALA A 130 5.38 -15.45 -1.33
N GLN A 131 5.84 -14.46 -0.58
CA GLN A 131 5.34 -13.09 -0.71
C GLN A 131 5.64 -12.52 -2.11
N PRO A 132 4.70 -11.78 -2.72
CA PRO A 132 4.94 -11.10 -3.98
C PRO A 132 6.12 -10.15 -3.88
N VAL A 133 7.04 -10.25 -4.84
CA VAL A 133 8.18 -9.34 -4.94
C VAL A 133 7.85 -8.24 -5.94
N TYR A 134 7.75 -7.01 -5.43
CA TYR A 134 7.55 -5.82 -6.25
C TYR A 134 8.87 -5.05 -6.35
N VAL A 135 9.35 -4.82 -7.57
CA VAL A 135 10.53 -3.99 -7.82
C VAL A 135 10.23 -2.56 -7.42
N ARG A 136 11.03 -2.06 -6.49
CA ARG A 136 10.96 -0.69 -6.00
C ARG A 136 11.85 0.19 -6.87
N LEU A 137 11.42 1.44 -7.06
CA LEU A 137 12.32 2.46 -7.57
C LEU A 137 13.49 2.58 -6.60
N GLU A 138 14.71 2.52 -7.12
CA GLU A 138 15.86 2.84 -6.30
C GLU A 138 15.73 4.29 -5.80
N PRO A 139 16.04 4.56 -4.53
CA PRO A 139 16.15 5.93 -4.07
C PRO A 139 17.15 6.64 -4.97
N ALA A 140 16.80 7.82 -5.48
CA ALA A 140 17.70 8.60 -6.33
C ALA A 140 19.06 8.72 -5.62
N PHE A 141 20.13 8.39 -6.37
CA PHE A 141 21.51 8.40 -5.89
C PHE A 141 21.78 9.67 -5.06
N GLY A 142 22.02 9.52 -3.76
CA GLY A 142 22.22 10.64 -2.81
C GLY A 142 21.30 10.66 -1.59
N ALA A 143 20.20 9.90 -1.56
CA ALA A 143 19.41 9.71 -0.34
C ALA A 143 20.08 8.67 0.58
N LEU A 144 21.04 9.11 1.39
CA LEU A 144 21.64 8.29 2.45
C LEU A 144 20.52 7.73 3.35
N PRO A 145 20.43 6.40 3.59
CA PRO A 145 19.64 5.91 4.70
C PRO A 145 20.26 6.47 5.97
N GLY A 146 19.51 7.29 6.72
CA GLY A 146 19.96 7.88 7.97
C GLY A 146 20.63 6.83 8.84
N ARG A 147 21.95 6.98 9.01
CA ARG A 147 22.79 6.21 9.91
C ARG A 147 22.12 6.26 11.28
N LYS A 148 21.57 5.14 11.77
CA LYS A 148 21.30 5.01 13.20
C LYS A 148 22.66 5.12 13.88
N GLY A 149 22.90 6.25 14.54
CA GLY A 149 24.05 6.41 15.41
C GLY A 149 24.04 5.31 16.45
N GLY A 150 24.99 4.38 16.35
CA GLY A 150 25.52 3.73 17.53
C GLY A 150 26.27 4.81 18.30
N ALA A 151 25.74 5.17 19.46
CA ALA A 151 26.52 5.80 20.49
C ALA A 151 26.87 4.71 21.50
N ALA A 152 28.15 4.71 21.83
CA ALA A 152 28.92 3.84 22.72
C ALA A 152 28.20 3.39 24.00
#